data_AF-A0A9E5PBF6-F1
#
_entry.id   AF-A0A9E5PBF6-F1
#
_cell.length_a   1.000
_cell.length_b   1.000
_cell.length_c   1.000
_cell.angle_alpha   90.00
_cell.angle_beta   90.00
_cell.angle_gamma   90.00
#
_symmetry.space_group_name_H-M   'P 1'
#
loop_
_entity.id
_entity.type
_entity.pdbx_description
1 polymer ?
#
loop_
_entity_poly.entity_id
_entity_poly.type
_entity_poly.pdbx_seq_one_letter_code
_entity_poly.pdbx_strand_id
1 'polypeptide(L)'
;PGLAGIHLIEPGPAAADVLAERIAAARRPGDLVVLSLHWGGNWGYRVPVAHRDFAHRCIDVAGVHVVHGHSSHHPLGLEIYRGQLIIYGCGDFLNDYEGIGGHESYRPGLTLMYLPEFDRGNGALAGLELVPMRIRRFRLERATAAEAAWLAARLDRESSVFDTHISITGSARMKVAPRPAPLPA
;
A
#
# COMPACT_ATOMS: atom_id res chain seq x y z
N PRO A 1 -0.22 9.87 25.59
CA PRO A 1 0.28 8.50 25.84
C PRO A 1 -0.65 7.75 26.81
N GLY A 2 -1.26 6.63 26.39
CA GLY A 2 -2.10 5.82 27.29
C GLY A 2 -3.61 5.79 27.01
N LEU A 3 -4.06 6.04 25.78
CA LEU A 3 -5.38 5.60 25.34
C LEU A 3 -5.22 4.33 24.50
N ALA A 4 -6.01 3.30 24.80
CA ALA A 4 -6.06 2.09 23.99
C ALA A 4 -6.62 2.43 22.59
N GLY A 5 -6.00 1.88 21.55
CA GLY A 5 -6.59 1.79 20.21
C GLY A 5 -6.16 2.83 19.18
N ILE A 6 -5.59 3.99 19.56
CA ILE A 6 -5.15 5.01 18.60
C ILE A 6 -3.84 5.67 19.07
N HIS A 7 -2.78 5.53 18.27
CA HIS A 7 -1.51 6.23 18.46
C HIS A 7 -1.40 7.37 17.46
N LEU A 8 -1.86 8.55 17.87
CA LEU A 8 -1.76 9.75 17.04
C LEU A 8 -0.30 10.22 16.98
N ILE A 9 0.20 10.39 15.76
CA ILE A 9 1.52 10.92 15.47
C ILE A 9 1.39 12.05 14.46
N GLU A 10 2.20 13.09 14.64
CA GLU A 10 2.44 14.06 13.58
C GLU A 10 3.54 13.50 12.66
N PRO A 11 3.28 13.23 11.38
CA PRO A 11 4.29 12.67 10.48
C PRO A 11 5.51 13.59 10.38
N GLY A 12 6.68 13.06 10.70
CA GLY A 12 7.94 13.81 10.64
C GLY A 12 9.11 13.08 11.28
N PRO A 13 10.31 13.68 11.26
CA PRO A 13 11.53 13.03 11.73
C PRO A 13 11.43 12.53 13.18
N ALA A 14 10.95 13.37 14.09
CA ALA A 14 10.82 13.02 15.51
C ALA A 14 9.87 11.83 15.74
N ALA A 15 8.77 11.74 14.98
CA ALA A 15 7.85 10.61 15.08
C ALA A 15 8.49 9.31 14.58
N ALA A 16 9.29 9.37 13.50
CA ALA A 16 10.00 8.21 13.00
C ALA A 16 11.08 7.72 13.98
N ASP A 17 11.79 8.64 14.65
CA ASP A 17 12.79 8.28 15.66
C ASP A 17 12.13 7.60 16.88
N VAL A 18 10.99 8.12 17.35
CA VAL A 18 10.19 7.46 18.41
C VAL A 18 9.69 6.07 17.98
N LEU A 19 9.27 5.92 16.72
CA LEU A 19 8.89 4.61 16.18
C LEU A 19 10.09 3.66 16.15
N ALA A 20 11.27 4.14 15.78
CA ALA A 20 12.49 3.34 15.75
C ALA A 20 12.84 2.79 17.13
N GLU A 21 12.82 3.62 18.17
CA GLU A 21 13.06 3.17 19.55
C GLU A 21 12.06 2.10 19.99
N ARG A 22 10.76 2.30 19.69
CA ARG A 22 9.69 1.35 20.03
C ARG A 22 9.85 0.02 19.30
N ILE A 23 10.16 0.07 18.02
CA ILE A 23 10.37 -1.14 17.20
C ILE A 23 11.61 -1.87 17.71
N ALA A 24 12.72 -1.17 17.96
CA ALA A 24 13.94 -1.78 18.49
C ALA A 24 13.73 -2.47 19.84
N ALA A 25 12.90 -1.89 20.72
CA ALA A 25 12.58 -2.48 22.02
C ALA A 25 11.73 -3.76 21.94
N ALA A 26 10.97 -3.95 20.85
CA ALA A 26 10.04 -5.07 20.69
C ALA A 26 10.52 -6.16 19.72
N ARG A 27 11.34 -5.79 18.72
CA ARG A 27 11.72 -6.66 17.60
C ARG A 27 12.68 -7.77 18.02
N ARG A 28 12.48 -8.97 17.48
CA ARG A 28 13.37 -10.13 17.60
C ARG A 28 14.07 -10.43 16.28
N PRO A 29 15.18 -11.19 16.30
CA PRO A 29 15.84 -11.65 15.08
C PRO A 29 14.86 -12.40 14.16
N GLY A 30 14.80 -12.01 12.89
CA GLY A 30 13.91 -12.62 11.88
C GLY A 30 12.50 -12.01 11.81
N ASP A 31 12.13 -11.09 12.69
CA ASP A 31 10.83 -10.40 12.61
C ASP A 31 10.78 -9.44 11.42
N LEU A 32 9.64 -9.47 10.71
CA LEU A 32 9.22 -8.44 9.76
C LEU A 32 8.39 -7.38 10.50
N VAL A 33 8.61 -6.12 10.12
CA VAL A 33 7.94 -4.96 10.74
C VAL A 33 6.95 -4.37 9.74
N VAL A 34 5.67 -4.39 10.11
CA VAL A 34 4.58 -3.75 9.37
C VAL A 34 4.10 -2.53 10.14
N LEU A 35 4.16 -1.36 9.52
CA LEU A 35 3.65 -0.11 10.07
C LEU A 35 2.30 0.22 9.43
N SER A 36 1.21 0.10 10.18
CA SER A 36 -0.13 0.46 9.72
C SER A 36 -0.44 1.93 10.04
N LEU A 37 -0.78 2.72 9.02
CA LEU A 37 -1.02 4.16 9.14
C LEU A 37 -2.40 4.54 8.60
N HIS A 38 -3.23 5.11 9.47
CA HIS A 38 -4.43 5.82 9.05
C HIS A 38 -4.05 7.25 8.69
N TRP A 39 -4.04 7.61 7.40
CA TRP A 39 -3.56 8.92 6.96
C TRP A 39 -4.23 9.41 5.68
N GLY A 40 -4.11 10.71 5.43
CA GLY A 40 -4.60 11.33 4.20
C GLY A 40 -6.12 11.47 4.16
N GLY A 41 -6.62 11.91 3.01
CA GLY A 41 -8.04 12.06 2.76
C GLY A 41 -8.70 10.80 2.22
N ASN A 42 -10.03 10.80 2.26
CA ASN A 42 -10.85 9.66 1.87
C ASN A 42 -10.95 9.42 0.36
N TRP A 43 -10.51 10.37 -0.48
CA TRP A 43 -10.61 10.29 -1.94
C TRP A 43 -9.51 11.09 -2.62
N GLY A 44 -9.03 10.58 -3.76
CA GLY A 44 -8.02 11.24 -4.56
C GLY A 44 -6.74 10.42 -4.66
N TYR A 45 -6.06 10.50 -5.80
CA TYR A 45 -4.89 9.67 -6.07
C TYR A 45 -3.55 10.31 -5.66
N ARG A 46 -3.56 11.61 -5.36
CA ARG A 46 -2.33 12.34 -5.02
C ARG A 46 -1.83 11.89 -3.65
N VAL A 47 -0.64 11.28 -3.63
CA VAL A 47 0.12 11.04 -2.41
C VAL A 47 0.85 12.33 -2.01
N PRO A 48 0.61 12.90 -0.82
CA PRO A 48 1.37 14.05 -0.33
C PRO A 48 2.85 13.72 -0.16
N VAL A 49 3.73 14.67 -0.52
CA VAL A 49 5.19 14.51 -0.35
C VAL A 49 5.55 14.16 1.10
N ALA A 50 4.92 14.81 2.08
CA ALA A 50 5.13 14.51 3.49
C ALA A 50 4.84 13.04 3.88
N HIS A 51 3.85 12.39 3.24
CA HIS A 51 3.57 10.97 3.50
C HIS A 51 4.67 10.07 2.95
N ARG A 52 5.16 10.40 1.74
CA ARG A 52 6.28 9.69 1.12
C ARG A 52 7.55 9.83 1.95
N ASP A 53 7.91 11.05 2.31
CA ASP A 53 9.10 11.33 3.12
C ASP A 53 9.02 10.62 4.48
N PHE A 54 7.84 10.60 5.10
CA PHE A 54 7.63 9.88 6.35
C PHE A 54 7.74 8.36 6.19
N ALA A 55 7.17 7.78 5.13
CA ALA A 55 7.32 6.35 4.82
C ALA A 55 8.78 5.96 4.60
N HIS A 56 9.51 6.74 3.79
CA HIS A 56 10.94 6.53 3.54
C HIS A 56 11.73 6.62 4.84
N ARG A 57 11.48 7.63 5.66
CA ARG A 57 12.14 7.79 6.95
C ARG A 57 11.82 6.64 7.90
N CYS A 58 10.61 6.09 7.91
CA CYS A 58 10.28 4.92 8.73
C CYS A 58 11.04 3.67 8.28
N ILE A 59 11.26 3.50 6.98
CA ILE A 59 12.07 2.42 6.41
C ILE A 59 13.54 2.59 6.81
N ASP A 60 14.11 3.78 6.54
CA ASP A 60 15.53 4.08 6.81
C ASP A 60 15.88 4.07 8.31
N VAL A 61 14.97 4.66 9.07
CA VAL A 61 14.82 4.80 10.52
C VAL A 61 14.71 3.57 11.36
N ALA A 62 13.52 3.02 11.21
CA ALA A 62 12.90 2.15 12.17
C ALA A 62 12.93 0.70 11.67
N GLY A 63 13.54 0.45 10.50
CA GLY A 63 13.60 -0.88 9.90
C GLY A 63 12.21 -1.42 9.55
N VAL A 64 11.30 -0.53 9.11
CA VAL A 64 9.98 -0.94 8.61
C VAL A 64 10.15 -1.65 7.27
N HIS A 65 9.46 -2.77 7.10
CA HIS A 65 9.49 -3.58 5.87
C HIS A 65 8.25 -3.35 5.01
N VAL A 66 7.12 -3.07 5.66
CA VAL A 66 5.86 -2.72 4.99
C VAL A 66 5.25 -1.50 5.63
N VAL A 67 5.01 -0.46 4.84
CA VAL A 67 4.10 0.63 5.22
C VAL A 67 2.72 0.30 4.65
N HIS A 68 1.75 0.09 5.54
CA HIS A 68 0.36 -0.23 5.24
C HIS A 68 -0.52 0.99 5.50
N GLY A 69 -0.60 1.88 4.52
CA GLY A 69 -1.45 3.06 4.54
C GLY A 69 -2.90 2.74 4.21
N HIS A 70 -3.83 3.38 4.91
CA HIS A 70 -5.28 3.25 4.72
C HIS A 70 -5.99 4.58 5.02
N SER A 71 -7.31 4.63 4.72
CA SER A 71 -8.26 5.76 4.79
C SER A 71 -8.80 6.18 3.42
N SER A 72 -8.09 5.92 2.33
CA SER A 72 -8.45 6.40 0.99
C SER A 72 -9.67 5.75 0.36
N HIS A 73 -10.26 4.70 0.96
CA HIS A 73 -11.38 3.90 0.44
C HIS A 73 -11.23 3.27 -0.96
N HIS A 74 -10.15 3.59 -1.68
CA HIS A 74 -9.74 3.00 -2.93
C HIS A 74 -8.22 2.81 -2.93
N PRO A 75 -7.69 1.83 -3.68
CA PRO A 75 -6.25 1.65 -3.81
C PRO A 75 -5.56 2.90 -4.35
N LEU A 76 -4.42 3.26 -3.74
CA LEU A 76 -3.48 4.29 -4.21
C LEU A 76 -2.26 3.63 -4.86
N GLY A 77 -1.35 4.46 -5.39
CA GLY A 77 -0.08 3.99 -5.94
C GLY A 77 0.75 3.20 -4.93
N LEU A 78 1.58 2.30 -5.45
CA LEU A 78 2.51 1.46 -4.70
C LEU A 78 3.95 1.90 -4.99
N GLU A 79 4.82 1.80 -3.99
CA GLU A 79 6.24 2.08 -4.15
C GLU A 79 7.07 0.93 -3.57
N ILE A 80 8.12 0.54 -4.29
CA ILE A 80 9.18 -0.32 -3.79
C ILE A 80 10.38 0.57 -3.45
N TYR A 81 10.53 0.92 -2.17
CA TYR A 81 11.60 1.80 -1.70
C TYR A 81 12.67 0.96 -0.98
N ARG A 82 13.90 0.94 -1.50
CA ARG A 82 15.03 0.16 -0.93
C ARG A 82 14.69 -1.31 -0.67
N GLY A 83 13.92 -1.90 -1.58
CA GLY A 83 13.44 -3.28 -1.47
C GLY A 83 12.32 -3.50 -0.45
N GLN A 84 11.74 -2.45 0.13
CA GLN A 84 10.62 -2.51 1.08
C GLN A 84 9.33 -2.00 0.43
N LEU A 85 8.18 -2.50 0.90
CA LEU A 85 6.87 -2.22 0.31
C LEU A 85 6.21 -1.00 0.97
N ILE A 86 5.74 -0.06 0.15
CA ILE A 86 4.86 1.03 0.60
C ILE A 86 3.53 0.92 -0.15
N ILE A 87 2.46 0.71 0.62
CA ILE A 87 1.07 0.82 0.17
C ILE A 87 0.55 2.16 0.69
N TYR A 88 0.43 3.17 -0.15
CA TYR A 88 0.00 4.51 0.31
C TYR A 88 -1.46 4.56 0.74
N GLY A 89 -2.30 3.70 0.16
CA GLY A 89 -3.70 3.53 0.52
C GLY A 89 -4.17 2.18 0.02
N CYS A 90 -4.51 1.27 0.93
CA CYS A 90 -4.85 -0.11 0.56
C CYS A 90 -6.25 -0.25 -0.05
N GLY A 91 -7.10 0.77 0.10
CA GLY A 91 -8.54 0.68 -0.15
C GLY A 91 -9.24 -0.22 0.86
N ASP A 92 -10.50 -0.51 0.61
CA ASP A 92 -11.31 -1.28 1.55
C ASP A 92 -11.50 -2.71 1.06
N PHE A 93 -10.86 -3.67 1.73
CA PHE A 93 -11.03 -5.09 1.35
C PHE A 93 -12.44 -5.60 1.63
N LEU A 94 -13.04 -5.13 2.72
CA LEU A 94 -14.42 -5.39 3.11
C LEU A 94 -14.94 -4.14 3.83
N ASN A 95 -16.12 -3.66 3.45
CA ASN A 95 -16.78 -2.51 4.09
C ASN A 95 -18.31 -2.60 3.94
N ASP A 96 -18.99 -1.63 4.53
CA ASP A 96 -20.44 -1.41 4.47
C ASP A 96 -20.81 -0.18 3.61
N TYR A 97 -19.91 0.29 2.75
CA TYR A 97 -20.08 1.52 1.96
C TYR A 97 -20.94 1.33 0.70
N GLU A 98 -21.46 0.12 0.46
CA GLU A 98 -22.33 -0.15 -0.68
C GLU A 98 -23.60 0.71 -0.61
N GLY A 99 -23.81 1.54 -1.63
CA GLY A 99 -24.93 2.49 -1.70
C GLY A 99 -24.57 3.94 -1.35
N ILE A 100 -23.35 4.21 -0.85
CA ILE A 100 -22.83 5.58 -0.71
C ILE A 100 -22.33 6.05 -2.08
N GLY A 101 -23.00 7.04 -2.66
CA GLY A 101 -22.68 7.61 -3.98
C GLY A 101 -21.74 8.83 -3.93
N GLY A 102 -21.36 9.34 -5.11
CA GLY A 102 -20.56 10.55 -5.28
C GLY A 102 -19.06 10.32 -5.52
N HIS A 103 -18.63 9.06 -5.54
CA HIS A 103 -17.22 8.65 -5.67
C HIS A 103 -17.00 7.57 -6.74
N GLU A 104 -17.92 7.46 -7.70
CA GLU A 104 -17.95 6.40 -8.72
C GLU A 104 -16.70 6.41 -9.62
N SER A 105 -16.06 7.57 -9.79
CA SER A 105 -14.82 7.72 -10.56
C SER A 105 -13.62 6.98 -9.94
N TYR A 106 -13.67 6.73 -8.63
CA TYR A 106 -12.67 5.96 -7.88
C TYR A 106 -13.00 4.46 -7.84
N ARG A 107 -14.24 4.07 -8.16
CA ARG A 107 -14.75 2.69 -8.08
C ARG A 107 -14.44 2.03 -6.73
N PRO A 108 -14.95 2.58 -5.60
CA PRO A 108 -14.66 2.05 -4.25
C PRO A 108 -15.09 0.60 -4.02
N GLY A 109 -15.98 0.07 -4.85
CA GLY A 109 -16.32 -1.34 -4.85
C GLY A 109 -15.21 -2.26 -5.38
N LEU A 110 -14.19 -1.74 -6.07
CA LEU A 110 -13.03 -2.52 -6.52
C LEU A 110 -11.92 -2.47 -5.48
N THR A 111 -11.45 -3.65 -5.06
CA THR A 111 -10.49 -3.81 -3.98
C THR A 111 -9.43 -4.87 -4.29
N LEU A 112 -8.46 -5.06 -3.41
CA LEU A 112 -7.29 -5.92 -3.62
C LEU A 112 -7.00 -6.78 -2.40
N MET A 113 -6.65 -8.05 -2.65
CA MET A 113 -5.74 -8.76 -1.73
C MET A 113 -4.30 -8.40 -2.09
N TYR A 114 -3.48 -8.13 -1.09
CA TYR A 114 -2.03 -7.92 -1.22
C TYR A 114 -1.31 -9.14 -0.69
N LEU A 115 -0.54 -9.83 -1.54
CA LEU A 115 0.20 -11.04 -1.19
C LEU A 115 1.70 -10.81 -1.40
N PRO A 116 2.37 -10.11 -0.45
CA PRO A 116 3.80 -9.90 -0.51
C PRO A 116 4.57 -11.16 -0.06
N GLU A 117 5.68 -11.43 -0.72
CA GLU A 117 6.67 -12.44 -0.37
C GLU A 117 7.96 -11.76 0.04
N PHE A 118 8.60 -12.23 1.11
CA PHE A 118 9.83 -11.63 1.66
C PHE A 118 10.97 -12.64 1.71
N ASP A 119 12.17 -12.17 1.42
CA ASP A 119 13.39 -12.92 1.67
C ASP A 119 13.61 -13.09 3.18
N ARG A 120 13.87 -14.33 3.62
CA ARG A 120 14.05 -14.64 5.05
C ARG A 120 15.36 -14.12 5.64
N GLY A 121 16.38 -13.90 4.82
CA GLY A 121 17.71 -13.48 5.28
C GLY A 121 17.79 -11.99 5.54
N ASN A 122 17.19 -11.17 4.66
CA ASN A 122 17.29 -9.71 4.75
C ASN A 122 15.94 -8.97 4.83
N GLY A 123 14.81 -9.68 4.72
CA GLY A 123 13.47 -9.10 4.81
C GLY A 123 13.06 -8.27 3.58
N ALA A 124 13.85 -8.27 2.50
CA ALA A 124 13.50 -7.57 1.27
C ALA A 124 12.29 -8.22 0.57
N LEU A 125 11.49 -7.40 -0.09
CA LEU A 125 10.37 -7.82 -0.92
C LEU A 125 10.90 -8.65 -2.10
N ALA A 126 10.59 -9.95 -2.09
CA ALA A 126 10.95 -10.89 -3.15
C ALA A 126 9.89 -10.95 -4.25
N GLY A 127 8.64 -10.65 -3.92
CA GLY A 127 7.54 -10.62 -4.86
C GLY A 127 6.30 -9.97 -4.25
N LEU A 128 5.42 -9.46 -5.11
CA LEU A 128 4.11 -8.98 -4.71
C LEU A 128 3.08 -9.33 -5.77
N GLU A 129 2.13 -10.16 -5.36
CA GLU A 129 0.94 -10.46 -6.15
C GLU A 129 -0.26 -9.68 -5.61
N LEU A 130 -1.00 -9.06 -6.51
CA LEU A 130 -2.27 -8.41 -6.19
C LEU A 130 -3.42 -9.22 -6.79
N VAL A 131 -4.47 -9.41 -6.01
CA VAL A 131 -5.66 -10.15 -6.45
C VAL A 131 -6.87 -9.23 -6.48
N PRO A 132 -7.34 -8.82 -7.67
CA PRO A 132 -8.49 -7.95 -7.84
C PRO A 132 -9.79 -8.60 -7.39
N MET A 133 -10.50 -7.87 -6.53
CA MET A 133 -11.79 -8.25 -5.99
C MET A 133 -12.79 -7.12 -6.22
N ARG A 134 -14.06 -7.46 -6.07
CA ARG A 134 -15.14 -6.50 -6.01
C ARG A 134 -16.06 -6.79 -4.84
N ILE A 135 -16.55 -5.75 -4.19
CA ILE A 135 -17.63 -5.83 -3.21
C ILE A 135 -18.95 -5.68 -3.98
N ARG A 136 -19.85 -6.65 -3.80
CA ARG A 136 -21.20 -6.62 -4.39
C ARG A 136 -22.19 -7.31 -3.47
N ARG A 137 -23.26 -6.62 -3.10
CA ARG A 137 -24.26 -7.08 -2.11
C ARG A 137 -23.60 -7.53 -0.80
N PHE A 138 -22.68 -6.71 -0.29
CA PHE A 138 -21.89 -6.93 0.92
C PHE A 138 -21.11 -8.25 0.91
N ARG A 139 -20.70 -8.70 -0.28
CA ARG A 139 -19.90 -9.91 -0.47
C ARG A 139 -18.69 -9.60 -1.33
N LEU A 140 -17.59 -10.24 -0.97
CA LEU A 140 -16.39 -10.21 -1.78
C LEU A 140 -16.48 -11.23 -2.91
N GLU A 141 -16.30 -10.76 -4.14
CA GLU A 141 -16.30 -11.56 -5.35
C GLU A 141 -15.01 -11.30 -6.14
N ARG A 142 -14.59 -12.24 -6.99
CA ARG A 142 -13.50 -11.96 -7.96
C ARG A 142 -13.94 -10.82 -8.89
N ALA A 143 -13.05 -9.88 -9.15
CA ALA A 143 -13.29 -8.88 -10.18
C ALA A 143 -13.33 -9.56 -11.56
N THR A 144 -14.14 -9.00 -12.46
CA THR A 144 -14.13 -9.40 -13.88
C THR A 144 -12.80 -9.01 -14.54
N ALA A 145 -12.49 -9.60 -15.69
CA ALA A 145 -11.28 -9.24 -16.44
C ALA A 145 -11.23 -7.74 -16.80
N ALA A 146 -12.36 -7.12 -17.12
CA ALA A 146 -12.44 -5.69 -17.42
C ALA A 146 -12.20 -4.81 -16.18
N GLU A 147 -12.72 -5.21 -15.02
CA GLU A 147 -12.47 -4.51 -13.75
C GLU A 147 -11.01 -4.65 -13.32
N ALA A 148 -10.44 -5.86 -13.43
CA ALA A 148 -9.02 -6.09 -13.18
C ALA A 148 -8.14 -5.26 -14.13
N ALA A 149 -8.48 -5.18 -15.42
CA ALA A 149 -7.76 -4.35 -16.38
C ALA A 149 -7.80 -2.86 -16.04
N TRP A 150 -8.96 -2.35 -15.65
CA TRP A 150 -9.11 -0.98 -15.20
C TRP A 150 -8.26 -0.69 -13.96
N LEU A 151 -8.30 -1.59 -12.97
CA LEU A 151 -7.59 -1.43 -11.71
C LEU A 151 -6.07 -1.47 -11.92
N ALA A 152 -5.59 -2.36 -12.80
CA ALA A 152 -4.18 -2.47 -13.14
C ALA A 152 -3.67 -1.21 -13.84
N ALA A 153 -4.40 -0.73 -14.85
CA ALA A 153 -4.05 0.50 -15.55
C ALA A 153 -4.07 1.72 -14.62
N ARG A 154 -5.01 1.77 -13.67
CA ARG A 154 -5.08 2.83 -12.66
C ARG A 154 -3.87 2.78 -11.74
N LEU A 155 -3.60 1.62 -11.14
CA LEU A 155 -2.47 1.44 -10.22
C LEU A 155 -1.13 1.65 -10.91
N ASP A 156 -0.94 1.18 -12.15
CA ASP A 156 0.31 1.40 -12.90
C ASP A 156 0.58 2.89 -13.09
N ARG A 157 -0.46 3.65 -13.45
CA ARG A 157 -0.37 5.10 -13.60
C ARG A 157 0.00 5.78 -12.29
N GLU A 158 -0.70 5.47 -11.20
CA GLU A 158 -0.44 6.10 -9.89
C GLU A 158 0.87 5.64 -9.23
N SER A 159 1.38 4.47 -9.60
CA SER A 159 2.67 3.94 -9.13
C SER A 159 3.84 4.42 -9.99
N SER A 160 3.58 4.96 -11.19
CA SER A 160 4.63 5.40 -12.12
C SER A 160 5.54 6.49 -11.56
N VAL A 161 5.00 7.39 -10.73
CA VAL A 161 5.77 8.46 -10.07
C VAL A 161 6.77 7.93 -9.01
N PHE A 162 6.68 6.64 -8.67
CA PHE A 162 7.54 5.93 -7.74
C PHE A 162 8.39 4.86 -8.44
N ASP A 163 8.57 4.96 -9.76
CA ASP A 163 9.31 3.99 -10.56
C ASP A 163 8.84 2.55 -10.32
N THR A 164 7.53 2.37 -10.14
CA THR A 164 6.90 1.07 -9.89
C THR A 164 5.93 0.75 -11.03
N HIS A 165 5.98 -0.49 -11.50
CA HIS A 165 5.18 -1.01 -12.61
C HIS A 165 4.22 -2.10 -12.14
N ILE A 166 2.97 -2.03 -12.62
CA ILE A 166 1.91 -2.98 -12.37
C ILE A 166 1.51 -3.64 -13.68
N SER A 167 1.55 -4.97 -13.73
CA SER A 167 1.18 -5.75 -14.92
C SER A 167 0.17 -6.84 -14.59
N ILE A 168 -0.76 -7.11 -15.51
CA ILE A 168 -1.72 -8.21 -15.40
C ILE A 168 -1.05 -9.51 -15.84
N THR A 169 -1.37 -10.60 -15.16
CA THR A 169 -0.99 -11.96 -15.50
C THR A 169 -2.20 -12.76 -15.98
N GLY A 170 -1.97 -13.93 -16.58
CA GLY A 170 -3.00 -14.74 -17.26
C GLY A 170 -4.20 -15.21 -16.43
N SER A 171 -4.27 -14.88 -15.14
CA SER A 171 -5.41 -15.18 -14.25
C SER A 171 -6.09 -13.94 -13.66
N ALA A 172 -6.02 -12.79 -14.36
CA ALA A 172 -6.53 -11.49 -13.88
C ALA A 172 -5.92 -11.03 -12.53
N ARG A 173 -4.82 -11.65 -12.12
CA ARG A 173 -3.96 -11.23 -11.00
C ARG A 173 -2.94 -10.23 -11.52
N MET A 174 -2.37 -9.43 -10.62
CA MET A 174 -1.35 -8.46 -10.99
C MET A 174 -0.03 -8.78 -10.31
N LYS A 175 1.07 -8.45 -10.97
CA LYS A 175 2.40 -8.42 -10.36
C LYS A 175 2.91 -6.99 -10.27
N VAL A 176 3.66 -6.73 -9.21
CA VAL A 176 4.33 -5.46 -8.98
C VAL A 176 5.83 -5.67 -9.14
N ALA A 177 6.48 -4.77 -9.87
CA ALA A 177 7.93 -4.79 -10.06
C ALA A 177 8.45 -3.35 -10.15
N PRO A 178 9.74 -3.11 -9.86
CA PRO A 178 10.38 -1.85 -10.24
C PRO A 178 10.23 -1.63 -11.74
N ARG A 179 9.96 -0.39 -12.15
CA ARG A 179 9.92 -0.01 -13.55
C ARG A 179 11.35 -0.14 -14.11
N PRO A 180 11.55 -0.78 -15.28
CA PRO A 180 12.86 -0.84 -15.89
C PRO A 180 13.37 0.59 -16.11
N ALA A 181 14.65 0.83 -15.85
CA ALA A 181 15.29 2.08 -16.24
C ALA A 181 15.03 2.33 -17.74
N PRO A 182 14.77 3.58 -18.16
CA PRO A 182 14.69 3.88 -19.58
C PRO A 182 15.96 3.39 -20.26
N LEU A 183 15.82 2.73 -21.41
CA LEU A 183 16.99 2.39 -22.22
C LEU A 183 17.74 3.70 -22.52
N PRO A 184 19.08 3.73 -22.38
CA PRO A 184 19.85 4.90 -22.76
C PRO A 184 19.57 5.24 -24.23
N ALA A 185 19.35 6.52 -24.49
CA ALA A 185 19.09 7.07 -25.82
C ALA A 185 20.30 6.90 -26.76
#